data_AF-A0A7C2FKE6-F1
#
_entry.id   AF-A0A7C2FKE6-F1
#
_cell.length_a   1.000
_cell.length_b   1.000
_cell.length_c   1.000
_cell.angle_alpha   90.00
_cell.angle_beta   90.00
_cell.angle_gamma   90.00
#
_symmetry.space_group_name_H-M   'P 1'
#
loop_
_entity.id
_entity.type
_entity.pdbx_description
1 polymer ?
#
loop_
_entity_poly.entity_id
_entity_poly.type
_entity_poly.pdbx_seq_one_letter_code
_entity_poly.pdbx_strand_id
1 'polypeptide(L)' 'MSDPGDVTGVVFNIQRYSIHDGPGIRTTAFLKGCP' A
#
# COMPACT_ATOMS: atom_id res chain seq x y z
N MET A 1 14.38 15.43 -15.24
CA MET A 1 13.18 15.09 -16.02
C MET A 1 12.16 14.61 -15.01
N SER A 2 11.34 15.52 -14.48
CA SER A 2 10.26 15.22 -13.55
C SER A 2 8.99 15.67 -14.24
N ASP A 3 8.31 14.71 -14.85
CA ASP A 3 7.09 14.90 -15.64
C ASP A 3 5.90 15.25 -14.72
N PRO A 4 4.87 15.96 -15.21
CA PRO A 4 3.77 16.41 -14.38
C PRO A 4 2.91 15.21 -13.94
N GLY A 5 3.13 14.76 -12.71
CA GLY A 5 2.20 13.91 -11.98
C GLY A 5 2.74 12.56 -11.51
N ASP A 6 3.88 12.53 -10.83
CA ASP A 6 4.23 11.34 -10.03
C ASP A 6 3.14 11.09 -8.99
N VAL A 7 2.41 9.98 -9.14
CA VAL A 7 1.36 9.58 -8.21
C VAL A 7 2.02 9.05 -6.94
N THR A 8 1.95 9.83 -5.86
CA THR A 8 2.49 9.47 -4.55
C THR A 8 1.38 9.28 -3.52
N GLY A 9 1.58 8.35 -2.57
CA GLY A 9 0.69 8.12 -1.44
C GLY A 9 1.47 7.84 -0.16
N VAL A 10 0.86 8.12 1.00
CA VAL A 10 1.51 7.92 2.32
C VAL A 10 1.19 6.52 2.85
N VAL A 11 2.20 5.67 2.99
CA VAL A 11 2.07 4.34 3.61
C VAL A 11 2.38 4.44 5.10
N PHE A 12 1.49 3.98 5.98
CA PHE A 12 1.78 3.94 7.43
C PHE A 12 2.16 2.56 7.95
N ASN A 13 1.79 1.49 7.23
CA ASN A 13 2.16 0.14 7.62
C ASN A 13 2.29 -0.76 6.38
N ILE A 14 3.18 -1.73 6.47
CA ILE A 14 3.33 -2.80 5.49
C ILE A 14 3.31 -4.13 6.25
N GLN A 15 2.29 -4.92 5.99
CA GLN A 15 2.18 -6.27 6.54
C GLN A 15 2.65 -7.29 5.51
N ARG A 16 3.64 -8.09 5.88
CA ARG A 16 4.10 -9.23 5.08
C ARG A 16 3.36 -10.48 5.53
N TYR A 17 3.23 -11.45 4.63
CA TYR A 17 2.58 -12.74 4.88
C TYR A 17 1.09 -12.65 5.28
N SER A 18 0.35 -11.71 4.71
CA SER A 18 -1.10 -11.64 4.89
C SER A 18 -1.78 -12.81 4.16
N ILE A 19 -2.50 -13.65 4.90
CA ILE A 19 -3.26 -14.81 4.38
C ILE A 19 -4.79 -14.61 4.43
N HIS A 20 -5.24 -13.56 5.13
CA HIS A 20 -6.66 -13.26 5.33
C HIS A 20 -7.19 -12.18 4.37
N ASP A 21 -6.30 -11.44 3.71
CA ASP A 21 -6.64 -10.30 2.83
C ASP A 21 -6.85 -10.73 1.36
N GLY A 22 -7.07 -12.02 1.12
CA GLY A 22 -7.25 -12.62 -0.20
C GLY A 22 -6.54 -13.97 -0.34
N PRO A 23 -6.66 -14.65 -1.50
CA PRO A 23 -6.03 -15.94 -1.71
C PRO A 23 -4.49 -15.81 -1.75
N GLY A 24 -3.82 -16.82 -1.19
CA GLY A 24 -2.36 -16.95 -1.16
C GLY A 24 -1.70 -16.13 -0.05
N ILE A 25 -0.37 -16.05 -0.12
CA ILE A 25 0.46 -15.23 0.79
C ILE A 25 0.69 -13.87 0.13
N ARG A 26 0.33 -12.79 0.83
CA ARG A 26 0.37 -11.42 0.29
C ARG A 26 1.24 -10.49 1.13
N THR A 27 1.66 -9.39 0.50
CA THR A 27 2.17 -8.21 1.21
C THR A 27 1.14 -7.10 1.05
N THR A 28 0.54 -6.69 2.16
CA THR A 28 -0.50 -5.66 2.21
C THR A 28 0.12 -4.33 2.61
N ALA A 29 -0.11 -3.27 1.82
CA ALA A 29 0.30 -1.90 2.13
C ALA A 29 -0.91 -1.10 2.63
N PHE A 30 -0.81 -0.53 3.83
CA PHE A 30 -1.86 0.30 4.42
C PHE A 30 -1.56 1.78 4.21
N LEU A 31 -2.48 2.46 3.53
CA LEU A 31 -2.37 3.88 3.18
C LEU A 31 -2.98 4.77 4.26
N LYS A 32 -2.36 5.91 4.54
CA LYS A 32 -2.96 6.97 5.35
C LYS A 32 -4.04 7.66 4.54
N GLY A 33 -5.19 7.88 5.17
CA GLY A 33 -6.33 8.56 4.55
C GLY A 33 -7.64 7.91 4.93
N CYS A 34 -8.11 8.17 6.14
CA CYS A 34 -9.48 7.91 6.58
C CYS A 34 -9.91 9.15 7.39
N PRO A 35 -11.04 9.79 7.07
CA PRO A 35 -11.49 10.99 7.77
C PRO A 35 -11.79 10.74 9.26
#